data_AF-A0ABD0QP67-F1
#
_entry.id   AF-A0ABD0QP67-F1
#
_cell.length_a   1.000
_cell.length_b   1.000
_cell.length_c   1.000
_cell.angle_alpha   90.00
_cell.angle_beta   90.00
_cell.angle_gamma   90.00
#
_symmetry.space_group_name_H-M   'P 1'
#
loop_
_entity.id
_entity.type
_entity.pdbx_description
1 polymer ?
#
loop_
_entity_poly.entity_id
_entity_poly.type
_entity_poly.pdbx_seq_one_letter_code
_entity_poly.pdbx_strand_id
1 'polypeptide(L)'
;MTSSVRCTPLPGGQNGPVERRWETLYSRSLARIPGEKRDISRDSDYLTGIKRLRRLYCNVGIGFHLQVLPDGRITGVHNENRY
;
A
#
# COMPACT_ATOMS: atom_id res chain seq x y z
N MET A 1 1.30 -15.14 -20.08
CA MET A 1 2.36 -14.25 -19.53
C MET A 1 2.16 -14.13 -18.04
N THR A 2 2.85 -14.94 -17.25
CA THR A 2 2.70 -15.01 -15.78
C THR A 2 3.55 -13.94 -15.11
N SER A 3 2.92 -12.91 -14.54
CA SER A 3 3.59 -11.92 -13.71
C SER A 3 3.97 -12.55 -12.37
N SER A 4 5.25 -12.95 -12.24
CA SER A 4 5.81 -13.45 -10.99
C SER A 4 5.96 -12.29 -10.00
N VAL A 5 5.03 -12.17 -9.05
CA VAL A 5 5.18 -11.23 -7.92
C VAL A 5 6.30 -11.76 -7.02
N ARG A 6 7.51 -11.22 -7.19
CA ARG A 6 8.61 -11.47 -6.26
C ARG A 6 8.35 -10.68 -4.97
N CYS A 7 7.86 -11.37 -3.95
CA CYS A 7 7.96 -10.91 -2.56
C CYS A 7 9.42 -11.11 -2.15
N THR A 8 10.18 -10.01 -2.07
CA THR A 8 11.53 -10.04 -1.51
C THR A 8 11.40 -10.30 -0.01
N PRO A 9 12.08 -11.32 0.55
CA PRO A 9 12.03 -11.59 1.98
C PRO A 9 12.55 -10.34 2.71
N LEU A 10 11.75 -9.86 3.67
CA LEU A 10 12.21 -8.85 4.60
C LEU A 10 13.35 -9.49 5.42
N PRO A 11 14.55 -8.89 5.48
CA PRO A 11 15.55 -9.33 6.44
C PRO A 11 14.94 -9.23 7.83
N GLY A 12 14.95 -10.36 8.54
CA GLY A 12 14.37 -10.47 9.87
C GLY A 12 14.99 -9.45 10.84
N GLY A 13 14.14 -8.95 11.73
CA GLY A 13 14.51 -8.39 13.02
C GLY A 13 15.48 -7.21 13.01
N GLN A 14 14.99 -6.00 12.78
CA GLN A 14 15.74 -4.79 13.16
C GLN A 14 14.77 -3.82 13.85
N ASN A 15 14.90 -3.71 15.17
CA ASN A 15 14.23 -2.70 16.00
C ASN A 15 14.88 -1.32 15.79
N GLY A 16 14.86 -0.80 14.55
CA GLY A 16 15.24 0.57 14.26
C GLY A 16 14.07 1.54 14.50
N PRO A 17 14.33 2.86 14.65
CA PRO A 17 13.26 3.85 14.78
C PRO A 17 12.27 3.69 13.63
N VAL A 18 10.97 3.67 13.97
CA VAL A 18 9.88 3.27 13.08
C VAL A 18 9.87 4.10 11.78
N GLU A 19 10.24 5.38 11.85
CA GLU A 19 10.42 6.30 10.72
C GLU A 19 11.36 5.76 9.63
N ARG A 20 12.58 5.30 9.99
CA ARG A 20 13.55 4.74 9.02
C ARG A 20 13.02 3.54 8.27
N ARG A 21 12.19 2.75 8.93
CA ARG A 21 11.54 1.58 8.34
C ARG A 21 10.46 2.02 7.34
N TRP A 22 9.68 3.05 7.66
CA TRP A 22 8.66 3.59 6.77
C TRP A 22 9.24 4.22 5.52
N GLU A 23 10.29 5.03 5.64
CA GLU A 23 10.97 5.65 4.51
C GLU A 23 11.51 4.58 3.54
N THR A 24 12.11 3.51 4.09
CA THR A 24 12.61 2.39 3.29
C THR A 24 11.49 1.64 2.55
N LEU A 25 10.35 1.39 3.22
CA LEU A 25 9.19 0.76 2.59
C LEU A 25 8.58 1.64 1.50
N TYR A 26 8.50 2.95 1.75
CA TYR A 26 7.97 3.94 0.81
C TYR A 26 8.86 4.05 -0.44
N SER A 27 10.17 4.22 -0.28
CA SER A 27 11.11 4.28 -1.41
C SER A 27 11.08 3.02 -2.27
N ARG A 28 10.94 1.82 -1.66
CA ARG A 28 10.81 0.55 -2.40
C ARG A 28 9.49 0.44 -3.17
N SER A 29 8.43 1.09 -2.69
CA SER A 29 7.15 1.15 -3.40
C SER A 29 7.25 1.99 -4.68
N LEU A 30 8.06 3.07 -4.65
CA LEU A 30 8.34 3.95 -5.79
C LEU A 30 9.35 3.36 -6.78
N ALA A 31 10.38 2.64 -6.29
CA ALA A 31 11.43 2.04 -7.11
C ALA A 31 10.94 0.93 -8.08
N ARG A 32 9.66 0.55 -8.00
CA ARG A 32 9.02 -0.39 -8.92
C ARG A 32 8.52 0.22 -10.23
N ILE A 33 8.80 1.50 -10.50
CA ILE A 33 8.42 2.18 -11.76
C ILE A 33 9.70 2.54 -12.56
N PRO A 34 10.21 1.64 -13.43
CA PRO A 34 11.35 1.95 -14.29
C PRO A 34 10.93 2.82 -15.49
N GLY A 35 11.54 4.00 -15.64
CA GLY A 35 11.57 4.74 -16.92
C GLY A 35 10.49 5.81 -17.17
N GLU A 36 10.16 6.61 -16.17
CA GLU A 36 9.14 7.67 -16.25
C GLU A 36 9.57 8.86 -17.13
N LYS A 37 9.08 8.88 -18.38
CA LYS A 37 8.98 10.09 -19.22
C LYS A 37 7.92 10.99 -18.56
N ARG A 38 8.39 12.05 -17.91
CA ARG A 38 7.81 12.66 -16.70
C ARG A 38 6.41 13.28 -16.79
N ASP A 39 5.84 13.48 -17.98
CA ASP A 39 4.54 14.16 -18.09
C ASP A 39 3.37 13.20 -18.42
N ILE A 40 3.56 12.23 -19.33
CA ILE A 40 2.53 11.22 -19.67
C ILE A 40 2.49 10.08 -18.63
N SER A 41 3.64 9.79 -18.03
CA SER A 41 3.77 8.74 -17.02
C SER A 41 3.02 9.08 -15.74
N ARG A 42 2.99 10.35 -15.32
CA ARG A 42 2.36 10.75 -14.06
C ARG A 42 0.85 10.49 -14.05
N ASP A 43 0.16 10.81 -15.14
CA ASP A 43 -1.26 10.50 -15.30
C ASP A 43 -1.47 8.98 -15.42
N SER A 44 -0.60 8.28 -16.15
CA SER A 44 -0.63 6.82 -16.24
C SER A 44 -0.42 6.14 -14.88
N ASP A 45 0.47 6.66 -14.05
CA ASP A 45 0.81 6.13 -12.73
C ASP A 45 -0.28 6.47 -11.71
N TYR A 46 -0.89 7.65 -11.80
CA TYR A 46 -2.08 8.01 -11.04
C TYR A 46 -3.26 7.09 -11.37
N LEU A 47 -3.56 6.88 -12.66
CA LEU A 47 -4.60 5.97 -13.11
C LEU A 47 -4.30 4.51 -12.73
N THR A 48 -3.03 4.12 -12.75
CA THR A 48 -2.59 2.80 -12.26
C THR A 48 -2.78 2.68 -10.74
N GLY A 49 -2.54 3.76 -9.99
CA GLY A 49 -2.82 3.86 -8.56
C GLY A 49 -4.30 3.66 -8.25
N ILE A 50 -5.19 4.35 -8.98
CA ILE A 50 -6.64 4.20 -8.84
C ILE A 50 -7.06 2.74 -9.11
N LYS A 51 -6.53 2.10 -10.16
CA LYS A 51 -6.82 0.68 -10.47
C LYS A 51 -6.35 -0.29 -9.37
N ARG A 52 -5.42 0.12 -8.51
CA ARG A 52 -4.90 -0.67 -7.38
C ARG A 52 -5.63 -0.37 -6.08
N LEU A 53 -6.56 0.58 -6.05
CA LEU A 53 -7.36 0.89 -4.87
C LEU A 53 -8.20 -0.34 -4.50
N ARG A 54 -8.01 -0.83 -3.28
CA ARG A 54 -8.68 -2.01 -2.75
C ARG A 54 -9.01 -1.78 -1.29
N ARG A 55 -10.00 -2.51 -0.81
CA ARG A 55 -10.29 -2.62 0.62
C ARG A 55 -9.44 -3.74 1.21
N LEU A 56 -8.87 -3.51 2.38
CA LEU A 56 -8.07 -4.50 3.09
C LEU A 56 -8.92 -5.10 4.21
N TYR A 57 -9.31 -6.36 4.04
CA TYR A 57 -10.09 -7.10 5.03
C TYR A 57 -9.18 -7.84 6.01
N CYS A 58 -9.52 -7.76 7.29
CA CYS A 58 -8.89 -8.47 8.38
C CYS A 58 -9.83 -9.59 8.86
N ASN A 59 -9.33 -10.82 8.91
CA ASN A 59 -10.10 -12.00 9.33
C ASN A 59 -10.16 -12.17 10.86
N VAL A 60 -9.69 -11.20 11.65
CA VAL A 60 -9.66 -11.32 13.12
C VAL A 60 -11.05 -11.05 13.71
N GLY A 61 -11.52 -11.93 14.60
CA GLY A 61 -12.83 -11.82 15.24
C GLY A 61 -13.98 -12.00 14.23
N ILE A 62 -15.00 -11.13 14.30
CA ILE A 62 -16.09 -11.08 13.30
C ILE A 62 -15.64 -10.53 11.92
N GLY A 63 -14.36 -10.13 11.82
CA GLY A 63 -13.71 -9.58 10.65
C GLY A 63 -14.15 -8.16 10.29
N PHE A 64 -13.22 -7.36 9.77
CA PHE A 64 -13.42 -5.92 9.50
C PHE A 64 -12.53 -5.42 8.36
N HIS A 65 -12.88 -4.29 7.76
CA HIS A 65 -12.00 -3.59 6.85
C HIS A 65 -11.15 -2.57 7.60
N LEU A 66 -9.87 -2.50 7.26
CA LEU A 66 -8.99 -1.43 7.77
C LEU A 66 -9.36 -0.09 7.13
N GLN A 67 -9.47 0.95 7.96
CA GLN A 67 -9.74 2.32 7.57
C GLN A 67 -8.65 3.24 8.14
N VAL A 68 -8.26 4.24 7.35
CA VAL A 68 -7.42 5.36 7.80
C VAL A 68 -8.32 6.59 7.86
N LEU A 69 -8.40 7.21 9.02
CA LEU A 69 -9.18 8.43 9.26
C LEU A 69 -8.40 9.68 8.79
N PRO A 70 -9.07 10.82 8.54
CA PRO A 70 -8.41 12.06 8.14
C PRO A 70 -7.40 12.60 9.17
N ASP A 71 -7.57 12.24 10.45
CA ASP A 71 -6.64 12.55 11.54
C ASP A 71 -5.42 11.60 11.58
N GLY A 72 -5.31 10.67 10.63
CA GLY A 72 -4.24 9.69 10.51
C GLY A 72 -4.41 8.43 11.37
N ARG A 73 -5.49 8.32 12.16
CA ARG A 73 -5.74 7.12 12.98
C ARG A 73 -6.15 5.93 12.11
N ILE A 74 -5.69 4.75 12.49
CA ILE A 74 -6.06 3.49 11.83
C ILE A 74 -7.13 2.79 12.67
N THR A 75 -8.26 2.45 12.05
CA THR A 75 -9.41 1.80 12.71
C THR A 75 -9.94 0.64 11.86
N GLY A 76 -10.84 -0.17 12.44
CA GLY A 76 -11.56 -1.22 11.73
C GLY A 76 -13.03 -0.86 11.58
N VAL A 77 -13.61 -1.08 10.39
CA VAL A 77 -15.04 -0.91 10.14
C VAL A 77 -15.68 -2.18 9.62
N HIS A 78 -16.83 -2.51 10.20
CA HIS A 78 -17.65 -3.66 9.81
C HIS A 78 -18.68 -3.30 8.73
N ASN A 79 -19.06 -2.03 8.62
CA ASN A 79 -20.07 -1.59 7.67
C ASN A 79 -19.43 -1.23 6.32
N GLU A 80 -20.01 -1.73 5.24
CA GLU A 80 -19.74 -1.18 3.92
C GLU A 80 -20.56 0.10 3.79
N ASN A 81 -19.91 1.27 3.89
CA ASN A 81 -20.58 2.51 3.55
C ASN A 81 -21.09 2.37 2.10
N ARG A 82 -22.42 2.42 1.91
CA ARG A 82 -23.09 2.18 0.61
C ARG A 82 -23.02 3.40 -0.32
N TYR A 83 -21.91 4.13 -0.28
CA TYR A 83 -21.70 5.34 -1.07
C TYR A 83 -20.32 5.33 -1.69
#